data_AF-A0A934YPJ1-F1
#
_entry.id   AF-A0A934YPJ1-F1
#
_cell.length_a   1.000
_cell.length_b   1.000
_cell.length_c   1.000
_cell.angle_alpha   90.00
_cell.angle_beta   90.00
_cell.angle_gamma   90.00
#
_symmetry.space_group_name_H-M   'P 1'
#
loop_
_entity.id
_entity.type
_entity.pdbx_description
1 polymer ?
#
loop_
_entity_poly.entity_id
_entity_poly.type
_entity_poly.pdbx_seq_one_letter_code
_entity_poly.pdbx_strand_id
1 'polypeptide(L)'
;MSTDAIALLRPRDFQALAPFLDLDEDSEESDGLYADLLADGAVLVHTFQPYEAFAADPRVGRAWLAQFGESLPLVHDDPRGVLFFPDDLEPDATSYAAVVEAIEEGGVWIAPGAPAEPGEPGHLLEKLAASLQFGASPHDLATAVSAMQKSVFDALGLGALGGDDDDDEVGLVVLLRSAASVAAKLDLDGFALGDVAALQDGTAVVSTVYTPLAHDLVALRLAEDLPALTAGPVDPRGVLACSTSDLDALAEARTYDEALQALGDRAVFLDLAAARALPEAEKARLRSLGEEG
;
A
#
# COMPACT_ATOMS: atom_id res chain seq x y z
N MET A 1 2.23 -8.51 -26.56
CA MET A 1 1.29 -8.47 -25.42
C MET A 1 1.86 -9.46 -24.42
N SER A 2 1.96 -9.10 -23.15
CA SER A 2 2.33 -10.08 -22.11
C SER A 2 1.21 -11.10 -21.99
N THR A 3 1.56 -12.36 -21.76
CA THR A 3 0.60 -13.43 -21.46
C THR A 3 0.29 -13.40 -19.97
N ASP A 4 -0.98 -13.60 -19.62
CA ASP A 4 -1.38 -13.64 -18.22
C ASP A 4 -1.05 -15.01 -17.62
N ALA A 5 -0.83 -15.08 -16.31
CA ALA A 5 -0.62 -16.34 -15.63
C ALA A 5 -1.94 -17.00 -15.23
N ILE A 6 -2.01 -18.32 -15.40
CA ILE A 6 -3.03 -19.19 -14.84
C ILE A 6 -2.39 -20.01 -13.70
N ALA A 7 -3.09 -20.12 -12.58
CA ALA A 7 -2.70 -20.93 -11.44
C ALA A 7 -3.53 -22.22 -11.38
N LEU A 8 -2.86 -23.38 -11.34
CA LEU A 8 -3.52 -24.69 -11.20
C LEU A 8 -3.63 -25.09 -9.72
N LEU A 9 -4.84 -25.11 -9.18
CA LEU A 9 -5.14 -25.51 -7.81
C LEU A 9 -5.76 -26.92 -7.74
N ARG A 10 -5.40 -27.67 -6.70
CA ARG A 10 -5.98 -28.99 -6.38
C ARG A 10 -6.55 -28.95 -4.97
N PRO A 11 -7.78 -28.44 -4.80
CA PRO A 11 -8.35 -28.24 -3.47
C PRO A 11 -8.61 -29.58 -2.80
N ARG A 12 -8.15 -29.70 -1.55
CA ARG A 12 -8.56 -30.81 -0.67
C ARG A 12 -9.98 -30.60 -0.17
N ASP A 13 -10.36 -29.35 0.02
CA ASP A 13 -11.72 -28.93 0.35
C ASP A 13 -12.16 -27.78 -0.56
N PHE A 14 -13.05 -28.07 -1.49
CA PHE A 14 -13.58 -27.07 -2.41
C PHE A 14 -14.34 -25.95 -1.69
N GLN A 15 -14.97 -26.22 -0.54
CA GLN A 15 -15.67 -25.20 0.24
C GLN A 15 -14.72 -24.16 0.82
N ALA A 16 -13.45 -24.51 1.04
CA ALA A 16 -12.42 -23.57 1.47
C ALA A 16 -11.92 -22.67 0.33
N LEU A 17 -12.04 -23.12 -0.94
CA LEU A 17 -11.62 -22.36 -2.12
C LEU A 17 -12.77 -21.52 -2.71
N ALA A 18 -14.01 -22.01 -2.65
CA ALA A 18 -15.18 -21.38 -3.24
C ALA A 18 -15.37 -19.88 -2.92
N PRO A 19 -15.10 -19.38 -1.69
CA PRO A 19 -15.25 -17.95 -1.39
C PRO A 19 -14.31 -17.02 -2.16
N PHE A 20 -13.24 -17.56 -2.76
CA PHE A 20 -12.25 -16.79 -3.52
C PHE A 20 -12.50 -16.81 -5.02
N LEU A 21 -13.39 -17.68 -5.49
CA LEU A 21 -13.61 -17.92 -6.90
C LEU A 21 -14.88 -17.25 -7.39
N ASP A 22 -14.80 -16.72 -8.59
CA ASP A 22 -15.97 -16.45 -9.41
C ASP A 22 -16.15 -17.60 -10.40
N LEU A 23 -17.20 -18.38 -10.20
CA LEU A 23 -17.54 -19.54 -11.04
C LEU A 23 -18.70 -19.25 -12.01
N ASP A 24 -19.32 -18.07 -11.89
CA ASP A 24 -20.48 -17.70 -12.68
C ASP A 24 -20.01 -16.94 -13.93
N GLU A 25 -19.95 -17.63 -15.08
CA GLU A 25 -19.54 -17.05 -16.38
C GLU A 25 -20.34 -15.81 -16.80
N ASP A 26 -21.54 -15.60 -16.22
CA ASP A 26 -22.48 -14.53 -16.56
C ASP A 26 -22.43 -13.32 -15.58
N SER A 27 -21.56 -13.34 -14.56
CA SER A 27 -21.53 -12.28 -13.54
C SER A 27 -20.58 -11.14 -13.94
N GLU A 28 -21.12 -10.04 -14.45
CA GLU A 28 -20.34 -8.82 -14.74
C GLU A 28 -19.88 -8.08 -13.46
N GLU A 29 -20.36 -8.45 -12.28
CA GLU A 29 -20.15 -7.73 -11.00
C GLU A 29 -19.50 -8.58 -9.89
N SER A 30 -18.83 -9.68 -10.24
CA SER A 30 -18.20 -10.53 -9.22
C SER A 30 -16.83 -10.00 -8.80
N ASP A 31 -16.60 -9.87 -7.50
CA ASP A 31 -15.31 -9.50 -6.90
C ASP A 31 -14.34 -10.70 -6.79
N GLY A 32 -14.72 -11.89 -7.29
CA GLY A 32 -13.95 -13.14 -7.20
C GLY A 32 -12.94 -13.35 -8.33
N LEU A 33 -12.04 -14.32 -8.14
CA LEU A 33 -11.08 -14.73 -9.18
C LEU A 33 -11.79 -15.62 -10.21
N TYR A 34 -11.82 -15.19 -11.47
CA TYR A 34 -12.32 -16.02 -12.56
C TYR A 34 -11.59 -17.36 -12.61
N ALA A 35 -12.35 -18.46 -12.67
CA ALA A 35 -11.78 -19.79 -12.64
C ALA A 35 -12.59 -20.85 -13.38
N ASP A 36 -11.88 -21.77 -14.05
CA ASP A 36 -12.46 -22.92 -14.72
C ASP A 36 -12.33 -24.20 -13.86
N LEU A 37 -13.43 -24.94 -13.72
CA LEU A 37 -13.46 -26.19 -12.98
C LEU A 37 -13.14 -27.40 -13.88
N LEU A 38 -12.13 -28.19 -13.50
CA LEU A 38 -11.77 -29.44 -14.14
C LEU A 38 -12.66 -30.61 -13.67
N ALA A 39 -12.72 -31.69 -14.44
CA ALA A 39 -13.62 -32.82 -14.18
C ALA A 39 -13.30 -33.60 -12.88
N ASP A 40 -12.07 -33.49 -12.37
CA ASP A 40 -11.63 -34.09 -11.11
C ASP A 40 -11.70 -33.14 -9.91
N GLY A 41 -12.24 -31.93 -10.09
CA GLY A 41 -12.41 -30.93 -9.04
C GLY A 41 -11.20 -30.01 -8.84
N ALA A 42 -10.14 -30.16 -9.63
CA ALA A 42 -9.09 -29.15 -9.73
C ALA A 42 -9.59 -27.89 -10.43
N VAL A 43 -8.89 -26.77 -10.24
CA VAL A 43 -9.34 -25.45 -10.67
C VAL A 43 -8.20 -24.72 -11.40
N LEU A 44 -8.51 -24.12 -12.53
CA LEU A 44 -7.65 -23.18 -13.25
C LEU A 44 -8.06 -21.76 -12.88
N VAL A 45 -7.22 -21.02 -12.15
CA VAL A 45 -7.53 -19.65 -11.70
C VAL A 45 -6.77 -18.65 -12.54
N HIS A 46 -7.48 -17.71 -13.17
CA HIS A 46 -6.87 -16.64 -13.94
C HIS A 46 -6.40 -15.54 -12.99
N THR A 47 -5.08 -15.27 -13.01
CA THR A 47 -4.48 -14.31 -12.07
C THR A 47 -4.60 -12.85 -12.53
N PHE A 48 -4.85 -12.63 -13.83
CA PHE A 48 -4.76 -11.32 -14.51
C PHE A 48 -3.43 -10.58 -14.27
N GLN A 49 -2.37 -11.33 -13.97
CA GLN A 49 -1.02 -10.82 -13.78
C GLN A 49 -0.08 -11.42 -14.84
N PRO A 50 0.91 -10.67 -15.34
CA PRO A 50 1.84 -11.17 -16.36
C PRO A 50 2.62 -12.41 -15.89
N TYR A 51 2.63 -13.47 -16.70
CA TYR A 51 3.34 -14.71 -16.39
C TYR A 51 4.84 -14.50 -16.14
N GLU A 52 5.47 -13.58 -16.86
CA GLU A 52 6.89 -13.30 -16.74
C GLU A 52 7.28 -12.82 -15.32
N ALA A 53 6.35 -12.22 -14.57
CA ALA A 53 6.59 -11.81 -13.19
C ALA A 53 6.77 -13.03 -12.26
N PHE A 54 5.93 -14.06 -12.43
CA PHE A 54 6.01 -15.31 -11.66
C PHE A 54 7.25 -16.12 -12.03
N ALA A 55 7.56 -16.19 -13.33
CA ALA A 55 8.72 -16.91 -13.84
C ALA A 55 10.05 -16.26 -13.42
N ALA A 56 10.11 -14.93 -13.37
CA ALA A 56 11.31 -14.20 -12.96
C ALA A 56 11.53 -14.22 -11.44
N ASP A 57 10.45 -14.16 -10.64
CA ASP A 57 10.56 -14.10 -9.18
C ASP A 57 9.44 -14.91 -8.48
N PRO A 58 9.76 -16.11 -7.93
CA PRO A 58 8.81 -16.93 -7.19
C PRO A 58 8.19 -16.25 -5.95
N ARG A 59 8.74 -15.13 -5.46
CA ARG A 59 8.10 -14.35 -4.39
C ARG A 59 6.79 -13.70 -4.84
N VAL A 60 6.66 -13.36 -6.12
CA VAL A 60 5.42 -12.78 -6.67
C VAL A 60 4.27 -13.78 -6.51
N GLY A 61 4.48 -15.03 -6.91
CA GLY A 61 3.46 -16.06 -6.70
C GLY A 61 3.21 -16.38 -5.24
N ARG A 62 4.23 -16.33 -4.36
CA ARG A 62 3.98 -16.47 -2.91
C ARG A 62 3.12 -15.33 -2.35
N ALA A 63 3.32 -14.10 -2.80
CA ALA A 63 2.48 -12.97 -2.42
C ALA A 63 1.05 -13.15 -2.93
N TRP A 64 0.87 -13.64 -4.16
CA TRP A 64 -0.44 -13.98 -4.70
C TRP A 64 -1.11 -15.10 -3.88
N LEU A 65 -0.38 -16.17 -3.53
CA LEU A 65 -0.90 -17.26 -2.70
C LEU A 65 -1.25 -16.82 -1.27
N ALA A 66 -0.71 -15.70 -0.78
CA ALA A 66 -1.01 -15.21 0.56
C ALA A 66 -2.47 -14.77 0.72
N GLN A 67 -3.18 -14.46 -0.37
CA GLN A 67 -4.61 -14.11 -0.33
C GLN A 67 -5.49 -15.23 0.22
N PHE A 68 -5.05 -16.50 0.12
CA PHE A 68 -5.77 -17.64 0.68
C PHE A 68 -5.54 -17.80 2.19
N GLY A 69 -4.60 -17.07 2.78
CA GLY A 69 -4.33 -17.06 4.22
C GLY A 69 -4.21 -18.45 4.85
N GLU A 70 -4.95 -18.67 5.94
CA GLU A 70 -4.99 -19.95 6.66
C GLU A 70 -5.66 -21.08 5.86
N SER A 71 -6.41 -20.75 4.81
CA SER A 71 -7.07 -21.73 3.93
C SER A 71 -6.11 -22.35 2.91
N LEU A 72 -4.90 -21.80 2.72
CA LEU A 72 -3.96 -22.29 1.70
C LEU A 72 -3.69 -23.82 1.76
N PRO A 73 -3.53 -24.46 2.93
CA PRO A 73 -3.37 -25.92 3.02
C PRO A 73 -4.62 -26.74 2.65
N LEU A 74 -5.79 -26.10 2.58
CA LEU A 74 -7.06 -26.71 2.18
C LEU A 74 -7.36 -26.48 0.69
N VAL A 75 -6.93 -25.34 0.12
CA VAL A 75 -7.16 -25.00 -1.30
C VAL A 75 -6.16 -25.65 -2.26
N HIS A 76 -5.03 -26.16 -1.75
CA HIS A 76 -4.05 -26.85 -2.57
C HIS A 76 -3.29 -27.94 -1.80
N ASP A 77 -3.14 -29.13 -2.39
CA ASP A 77 -2.50 -30.27 -1.72
C ASP A 77 -1.35 -30.96 -2.49
N ASP A 78 -0.85 -30.39 -3.59
CA ASP A 78 0.38 -30.89 -4.24
C ASP A 78 1.62 -30.43 -3.45
N PRO A 79 2.50 -31.37 -3.02
CA PRO A 79 3.70 -31.02 -2.26
C PRO A 79 4.73 -30.20 -3.05
N ARG A 80 4.63 -30.14 -4.39
CA ARG A 80 5.49 -29.28 -5.23
C ARG A 80 5.12 -27.79 -5.12
N GLY A 81 3.89 -27.48 -4.73
CA GLY A 81 3.33 -26.12 -4.73
C GLY A 81 2.30 -25.91 -5.84
N VAL A 82 1.93 -24.67 -6.07
CA VAL A 82 0.98 -24.29 -7.14
C VAL A 82 1.74 -24.08 -8.44
N LEU A 83 1.25 -24.68 -9.53
CA LEU A 83 1.83 -24.50 -10.86
C LEU A 83 1.22 -23.25 -11.51
N PHE A 84 2.07 -22.27 -11.83
CA PHE A 84 1.71 -21.10 -12.61
C PHE A 84 2.22 -21.28 -14.04
N PHE A 85 1.42 -20.94 -15.04
CA PHE A 85 1.78 -21.10 -16.46
C PHE A 85 1.12 -20.01 -17.31
N PRO A 86 1.65 -19.68 -18.49
CA PRO A 86 1.06 -18.66 -19.34
C PRO A 86 -0.25 -19.17 -19.95
N ASP A 87 -1.22 -18.27 -20.09
CA ASP A 87 -2.54 -18.56 -20.65
C ASP A 87 -2.51 -19.09 -22.10
N ASP A 88 -1.49 -18.74 -22.88
CA ASP A 88 -1.30 -19.19 -24.26
C ASP A 88 -0.99 -20.70 -24.43
N LEU A 89 -0.73 -21.43 -23.35
CA LEU A 89 -0.57 -22.89 -23.39
C LEU A 89 -1.89 -23.67 -23.49
N GLU A 90 -3.04 -23.04 -23.20
CA GLU A 90 -4.42 -23.57 -23.31
C GLU A 90 -4.53 -25.11 -23.33
N PRO A 91 -4.34 -25.82 -22.19
CA PRO A 91 -4.39 -27.28 -22.19
C PRO A 91 -5.81 -27.81 -22.39
N ASP A 92 -6.02 -28.66 -23.39
CA ASP A 92 -7.29 -29.40 -23.62
C ASP A 92 -7.62 -30.44 -22.52
N ALA A 93 -6.76 -30.56 -21.51
CA ALA A 93 -6.85 -31.57 -20.46
C ALA A 93 -7.91 -31.22 -19.40
N THR A 94 -8.70 -32.20 -18.99
CA THR A 94 -9.83 -32.03 -18.06
C THR A 94 -9.58 -32.58 -16.66
N SER A 95 -8.33 -32.90 -16.32
CA SER A 95 -7.95 -33.38 -14.98
C SER A 95 -6.60 -32.81 -14.58
N TYR A 96 -6.38 -32.63 -13.28
CA TYR A 96 -5.14 -32.07 -12.72
C TYR A 96 -3.89 -32.75 -13.28
N ALA A 97 -3.86 -34.09 -13.25
CA ALA A 97 -2.68 -34.85 -13.67
C ALA A 97 -2.37 -34.66 -15.16
N ALA A 98 -3.41 -34.63 -16.01
CA ALA A 98 -3.25 -34.43 -17.44
C ALA A 98 -2.87 -32.98 -17.79
N VAL A 99 -3.37 -31.99 -17.04
CA VAL A 99 -2.94 -30.59 -17.18
C VAL A 99 -1.45 -30.50 -16.82
N VAL A 100 -1.04 -30.97 -15.64
CA VAL A 100 0.38 -30.95 -15.22
C VAL A 100 1.27 -31.59 -16.28
N GLU A 101 0.93 -32.78 -16.79
CA GLU A 101 1.72 -33.43 -17.84
C GLU A 101 1.88 -32.56 -19.10
N ALA A 102 0.85 -31.81 -19.48
CA ALA A 102 0.86 -30.95 -20.66
C ALA A 102 1.69 -29.66 -20.47
N ILE A 103 1.65 -29.04 -19.29
CA ILE A 103 2.16 -27.68 -19.08
C ILE A 103 3.35 -27.55 -18.13
N GLU A 104 3.75 -28.63 -17.42
CA GLU A 104 4.82 -28.56 -16.40
C GLU A 104 6.17 -28.07 -16.96
N GLU A 105 6.49 -28.36 -18.23
CA GLU A 105 7.72 -27.86 -18.86
C GLU A 105 7.68 -26.35 -19.14
N GLY A 106 6.49 -25.78 -19.35
CA GLY A 106 6.27 -24.37 -19.65
C GLY A 106 5.92 -23.51 -18.44
N GLY A 107 5.57 -24.13 -17.30
CA GLY A 107 5.17 -23.46 -16.07
C GLY A 107 6.27 -23.35 -15.02
N VAL A 108 5.94 -22.66 -13.92
CA VAL A 108 6.77 -22.52 -12.72
C VAL A 108 6.02 -23.03 -11.49
N TRP A 109 6.65 -23.93 -10.74
CA TRP A 109 6.15 -24.39 -9.45
C TRP A 109 6.50 -23.40 -8.35
N ILE A 110 5.47 -22.93 -7.63
CA ILE A 110 5.63 -22.01 -6.51
C ILE A 110 5.14 -22.71 -5.24
N ALA A 111 6.11 -23.13 -4.43
CA ALA A 111 5.84 -23.75 -3.14
C ALA A 111 5.17 -22.75 -2.20
N PRO A 112 4.14 -23.17 -1.43
CA PRO A 112 3.64 -22.41 -0.29
C PRO A 112 4.77 -22.36 0.74
N GLY A 113 5.46 -21.23 0.78
CA GLY A 113 6.48 -20.92 1.77
C GLY A 113 5.94 -19.94 2.79
N ALA A 114 6.66 -19.78 3.90
CA ALA A 114 6.46 -18.61 4.75
C ALA A 114 6.41 -17.37 3.84
N PRO A 115 5.51 -16.39 4.11
CA PRO A 115 5.57 -15.10 3.44
C PRO A 115 7.03 -14.66 3.46
N ALA A 116 7.55 -14.23 2.31
CA ALA A 116 8.96 -13.87 2.22
C ALA A 116 9.27 -12.97 3.42
N GLU A 117 10.17 -13.41 4.31
CA GLU A 117 10.74 -12.56 5.36
C GLU A 117 10.98 -11.20 4.69
N PRO A 118 10.37 -10.09 5.19
CA PRO A 118 10.30 -8.83 4.48
C PRO A 118 11.67 -8.56 3.88
N GLY A 119 11.77 -8.75 2.56
CA GLY A 119 13.05 -8.87 1.90
C GLY A 119 13.82 -7.58 2.12
N GLU A 120 15.15 -7.68 2.22
CA GLU A 120 16.02 -6.52 2.35
C GLU A 120 15.54 -5.36 1.44
N PRO A 121 15.51 -4.11 1.95
CA PRO A 121 14.84 -2.96 1.35
C PRO A 121 15.19 -2.65 -0.13
N GLY A 122 16.20 -3.32 -0.70
CA GLY A 122 16.60 -3.18 -2.09
C GLY A 122 15.54 -3.58 -3.13
N HIS A 123 14.68 -4.57 -2.86
CA HIS A 123 13.74 -5.07 -3.87
C HIS A 123 12.50 -4.16 -4.08
N LEU A 124 12.14 -3.39 -3.05
CA LEU A 124 11.09 -2.37 -3.11
C LEU A 124 11.61 -1.08 -3.74
N LEU A 125 12.87 -0.72 -3.47
CA LEU A 125 13.57 0.37 -4.15
C LEU A 125 13.71 0.12 -5.65
N GLU A 126 13.88 -1.13 -6.10
CA GLU A 126 13.90 -1.48 -7.54
C GLU A 126 12.53 -1.28 -8.21
N LYS A 127 11.42 -1.66 -7.55
CA LYS A 127 10.07 -1.38 -8.08
C LYS A 127 9.76 0.12 -8.11
N LEU A 128 10.14 0.85 -7.07
CA LEU A 128 10.01 2.31 -7.02
C LEU A 128 10.87 2.99 -8.10
N ALA A 129 12.10 2.51 -8.32
CA ALA A 129 13.01 3.00 -9.35
C ALA A 129 12.51 2.70 -10.77
N ALA A 130 11.87 1.54 -10.99
CA ALA A 130 11.23 1.22 -12.26
C ALA A 130 10.05 2.16 -12.54
N SER A 131 9.18 2.43 -11.55
CA SER A 131 8.08 3.39 -11.70
C SER A 131 8.56 4.83 -11.95
N LEU A 132 9.69 5.24 -11.34
CA LEU A 132 10.33 6.54 -11.59
C LEU A 132 10.93 6.64 -13.00
N GLN A 133 11.32 5.52 -13.64
CA GLN A 133 11.85 5.52 -15.00
C GLN A 133 10.80 5.75 -16.09
N PHE A 134 9.50 5.56 -15.80
CA PHE A 134 8.42 5.70 -16.78
C PHE A 134 7.62 7.02 -16.69
N GLY A 135 8.09 8.00 -15.91
CA GLY A 135 7.44 9.31 -15.84
C GLY A 135 6.09 9.27 -15.10
N ALA A 136 5.98 8.40 -14.09
CA ALA A 136 4.84 8.34 -13.19
C ALA A 136 4.54 9.73 -12.59
N SER A 137 3.26 10.09 -12.54
CA SER A 137 2.86 11.33 -11.89
C SER A 137 3.08 11.23 -10.37
N PRO A 138 3.22 12.34 -9.65
CA PRO A 138 3.32 12.33 -8.18
C PRO A 138 2.15 11.60 -7.50
N HIS A 139 0.97 11.62 -8.13
CA HIS A 139 -0.20 10.86 -7.68
C HIS A 139 0.02 9.35 -7.81
N ASP A 140 0.52 8.87 -8.95
CA ASP A 140 0.81 7.44 -9.15
C ASP A 140 1.86 6.93 -8.17
N LEU A 141 2.83 7.80 -7.82
CA LEU A 141 3.83 7.49 -6.80
C LEU A 141 3.20 7.38 -5.41
N ALA A 142 2.31 8.31 -5.05
CA ALA A 142 1.61 8.28 -3.77
C ALA A 142 0.69 7.05 -3.66
N THR A 143 -0.08 6.74 -4.71
CA THR A 143 -0.94 5.55 -4.75
C THR A 143 -0.12 4.25 -4.65
N ALA A 144 1.01 4.16 -5.35
CA ALA A 144 1.89 2.99 -5.28
C ALA A 144 2.53 2.84 -3.90
N VAL A 145 2.87 3.94 -3.23
CA VAL A 145 3.43 3.94 -1.88
C VAL A 145 2.36 3.59 -0.83
N SER A 146 1.14 4.10 -0.93
CA SER A 146 0.05 3.73 -0.02
C SER A 146 -0.34 2.25 -0.20
N ALA A 147 -0.38 1.74 -1.43
CA ALA A 147 -0.58 0.31 -1.68
C ALA A 147 0.56 -0.55 -1.11
N MET A 148 1.80 -0.04 -1.17
CA MET A 148 2.98 -0.67 -0.57
C MET A 148 2.91 -0.67 0.96
N GLN A 149 2.52 0.45 1.59
CA GLN A 149 2.32 0.53 3.04
C GLN A 149 1.26 -0.48 3.48
N LYS A 150 0.09 -0.47 2.85
CA LYS A 150 -0.99 -1.43 3.14
C LYS A 150 -0.49 -2.87 3.06
N SER A 151 0.19 -3.22 1.97
CA SER A 151 0.76 -4.56 1.77
C SER A 151 1.81 -4.95 2.82
N VAL A 152 2.62 -4.00 3.30
CA VAL A 152 3.60 -4.23 4.39
C VAL A 152 2.91 -4.40 5.75
N PHE A 153 1.89 -3.60 6.06
CA PHE A 153 1.11 -3.72 7.29
C PHE A 153 0.33 -5.04 7.36
N ASP A 154 -0.25 -5.45 6.23
CA ASP A 154 -0.93 -6.74 6.08
C ASP A 154 0.05 -7.92 6.24
N ALA A 155 1.23 -7.84 5.60
CA ALA A 155 2.25 -8.88 5.68
C ALA A 155 2.86 -9.04 7.08
N LEU A 156 2.87 -7.98 7.89
CA LEU A 156 3.32 -8.02 9.29
C LEU A 156 2.22 -8.46 10.27
N GLY A 157 1.01 -8.78 9.79
CA GLY A 157 -0.12 -9.13 10.62
C GLY A 157 -0.62 -7.98 11.50
N LEU A 158 -0.25 -6.74 11.18
CA LEU A 158 -0.68 -5.54 11.89
C LEU A 158 -2.04 -5.04 11.39
N GLY A 159 -2.47 -5.48 10.20
CA GLY A 159 -3.82 -5.21 9.68
C GLY A 159 -4.96 -5.77 10.54
N ALA A 160 -4.71 -6.82 11.33
CA ALA A 160 -5.75 -7.47 12.16
C ALA A 160 -5.97 -6.82 13.55
N LEU A 161 -5.24 -5.75 13.88
CA LEU A 161 -5.52 -4.92 15.07
C LEU A 161 -6.25 -3.60 14.73
N GLY A 162 -6.39 -3.28 13.45
CA GLY A 162 -7.44 -2.37 12.97
C GLY A 162 -8.67 -3.22 12.65
N GLY A 163 -9.77 -3.02 13.37
CA GLY A 163 -11.02 -3.67 13.01
C GLY A 163 -11.44 -3.25 11.60
N ASP A 164 -12.15 -4.13 10.89
CA ASP A 164 -12.84 -3.88 9.60
C ASP A 164 -13.92 -2.78 9.67
N ASP A 165 -13.85 -1.88 10.65
CA ASP A 165 -14.55 -0.62 10.56
C ASP A 165 -13.70 0.27 9.65
N ASP A 166 -14.25 0.60 8.48
CA ASP A 166 -13.90 1.78 7.66
C ASP A 166 -14.12 3.09 8.47
N ASP A 167 -13.65 3.13 9.72
CA ASP A 167 -13.63 4.31 10.56
C ASP A 167 -12.49 5.18 10.05
N ASP A 168 -12.84 6.06 9.12
CA ASP A 168 -12.25 7.37 8.85
C ASP A 168 -11.02 7.66 9.73
N GLU A 169 -9.85 7.10 9.38
CA GLU A 169 -8.62 7.49 10.06
C GLU A 169 -8.30 8.91 9.56
N VAL A 170 -8.88 9.90 10.25
CA VAL A 170 -8.74 11.33 9.95
C VAL A 170 -7.32 11.74 10.33
N GLY A 171 -6.39 11.44 9.44
CA GLY A 171 -5.03 11.95 9.51
C GLY A 171 -4.98 13.44 9.19
N LEU A 172 -3.89 14.09 9.60
CA LEU A 172 -3.60 15.48 9.26
C LEU A 172 -2.50 15.52 8.20
N VAL A 173 -2.75 16.24 7.11
CA VAL A 173 -1.78 16.53 6.05
C VAL A 173 -1.22 17.92 6.26
N VAL A 174 0.10 18.06 6.20
CA VAL A 174 0.82 19.31 6.46
C VAL A 174 1.67 19.71 5.26
N LEU A 175 1.59 20.98 4.84
CA LEU A 175 2.31 21.52 3.68
C LEU A 175 3.43 22.47 4.13
N LEU A 176 4.65 22.12 3.75
CA LEU A 176 5.89 22.83 4.10
C LEU A 176 6.52 23.39 2.82
N ARG A 177 6.64 24.72 2.69
CA ARG A 177 7.19 25.42 1.50
C ARG A 177 8.65 25.09 1.13
N SER A 178 9.32 24.16 1.81
CA SER A 178 10.71 23.79 1.47
C SER A 178 11.01 22.31 1.70
N ALA A 179 11.04 21.54 0.61
CA ALA A 179 11.41 20.13 0.57
C ALA A 179 12.90 19.87 0.80
N ALA A 180 13.77 20.88 0.59
CA ALA A 180 15.21 20.76 0.82
C ALA A 180 15.55 20.40 2.27
N SER A 181 14.69 20.76 3.22
CA SER A 181 14.81 20.36 4.63
C SER A 181 14.24 18.98 4.93
N VAL A 182 13.28 18.50 4.14
CA VAL A 182 12.50 17.27 4.39
C VAL A 182 13.24 16.04 3.87
N ALA A 183 13.80 16.11 2.65
CA ALA A 183 14.52 14.99 2.04
C ALA A 183 15.79 14.58 2.82
N ALA A 184 16.37 15.50 3.61
CA ALA A 184 17.59 15.25 4.37
C ALA A 184 17.35 14.62 5.76
N LYS A 185 16.09 14.40 6.17
CA LYS A 185 15.75 14.06 7.57
C LYS A 185 14.64 13.03 7.72
N LEU A 186 14.37 12.20 6.72
CA LEU A 186 13.46 11.05 6.85
C LEU A 186 14.02 9.90 7.72
N ASP A 187 15.15 10.12 8.41
CA ASP A 187 15.75 9.24 9.41
C ASP A 187 15.41 9.74 10.84
N LEU A 188 14.12 9.94 11.10
CA LEU A 188 13.62 10.37 12.41
C LEU A 188 13.04 9.16 13.14
N ASP A 189 13.91 8.41 13.81
CA ASP A 189 13.51 7.40 14.78
C ASP A 189 12.53 8.02 15.80
N GLY A 190 11.28 7.57 15.77
CA GLY A 190 10.26 7.90 16.77
C GLY A 190 9.19 8.93 16.37
N PHE A 191 9.22 9.46 15.13
CA PHE A 191 8.13 10.29 14.60
C PHE A 191 7.55 9.60 13.36
N ALA A 192 6.36 9.00 13.48
CA ALA A 192 5.65 8.39 12.36
C ALA A 192 5.08 9.49 11.44
N LEU A 193 5.97 10.20 10.74
CA LEU A 193 5.55 10.90 9.53
C LEU A 193 5.11 9.82 8.55
N GLY A 194 3.90 9.97 8.05
CA GLY A 194 3.45 9.21 6.90
C GLY A 194 4.16 9.69 5.63
N ASP A 195 3.51 9.47 4.50
CA ASP A 195 4.10 9.72 3.20
C ASP A 195 4.50 11.19 3.00
N VAL A 196 5.68 11.39 2.41
CA VAL A 196 6.16 12.69 1.97
C VAL A 196 6.12 12.75 0.45
N ALA A 197 5.27 13.62 -0.08
CA ALA A 197 5.27 14.01 -1.49
C ALA A 197 5.88 15.39 -1.67
N ALA A 198 6.40 15.69 -2.86
CA ALA A 198 6.89 17.02 -3.20
C ALA A 198 6.11 17.59 -4.40
N LEU A 199 5.67 18.84 -4.27
CA LEU A 199 5.09 19.62 -5.36
C LEU A 199 6.20 20.16 -6.28
N GLN A 200 5.82 20.66 -7.46
CA GLN A 200 6.78 21.13 -8.48
C GLN A 200 7.59 22.36 -8.02
N ASP A 201 7.03 23.18 -7.13
CA ASP A 201 7.72 24.32 -6.52
C ASP A 201 8.65 23.92 -5.35
N GLY A 202 8.75 22.63 -5.05
CA GLY A 202 9.53 22.11 -3.94
C GLY A 202 8.83 22.22 -2.59
N THR A 203 7.51 22.44 -2.54
CA THR A 203 6.72 22.28 -1.31
C THR A 203 6.61 20.80 -0.96
N ALA A 204 6.89 20.43 0.28
CA ALA A 204 6.64 19.09 0.78
C ALA A 204 5.22 18.98 1.33
N VAL A 205 4.52 17.92 0.95
CA VAL A 205 3.24 17.48 1.52
C VAL A 205 3.55 16.28 2.40
N VAL A 206 3.28 16.42 3.69
CA VAL A 206 3.58 15.39 4.69
C VAL A 206 2.27 14.91 5.28
N SER A 207 1.92 13.65 5.00
CA SER A 207 0.82 13.01 5.69
C SER A 207 1.28 12.61 7.09
N THR A 208 0.41 12.73 8.08
CA THR A 208 0.69 12.27 9.44
C THR A 208 -0.40 11.29 9.86
N VAL A 209 0.01 10.15 10.40
CA VAL A 209 -0.89 9.06 10.83
C VAL A 209 -1.43 9.32 12.24
N TYR A 210 -1.62 10.59 12.60
CA TYR A 210 -2.14 10.92 13.92
C TYR A 210 -3.67 10.87 13.87
N THR A 211 -4.25 9.91 14.57
CA THR A 211 -5.61 9.95 15.12
C THR A 211 -5.85 11.34 15.74
N PRO A 212 -7.07 11.90 15.68
CA PRO A 212 -7.32 13.34 15.68
C PRO A 212 -6.73 14.05 16.91
N LEU A 213 -5.46 14.43 16.81
CA LEU A 213 -4.78 15.23 17.80
C LEU A 213 -5.19 16.68 17.59
N ALA A 214 -5.33 17.41 18.70
CA ALA A 214 -5.55 18.85 18.64
C ALA A 214 -4.44 19.51 17.80
N HIS A 215 -4.81 20.44 16.91
CA HIS A 215 -3.86 21.20 16.07
C HIS A 215 -2.68 21.78 16.87
N ASP A 216 -2.89 22.15 18.13
CA ASP A 216 -1.86 22.65 19.03
C ASP A 216 -0.76 21.62 19.35
N LEU A 217 -1.12 20.34 19.48
CA LEU A 217 -0.15 19.26 19.71
C LEU A 217 0.68 19.00 18.44
N VAL A 218 0.05 18.98 17.27
CA VAL A 218 0.79 18.83 16.01
C VAL A 218 1.72 20.03 15.79
N ALA A 219 1.22 21.24 16.05
CA ALA A 219 2.03 22.46 15.99
C ALA A 219 3.22 22.40 16.97
N LEU A 220 3.00 21.91 18.20
CA LEU A 220 4.06 21.74 19.20
C LEU A 220 5.10 20.71 18.75
N ARG A 221 4.67 19.56 18.24
CA ARG A 221 5.56 18.50 17.74
C ARG A 221 6.39 18.99 16.55
N LEU A 222 5.76 19.62 15.55
CA LEU A 222 6.47 20.23 14.42
C LEU A 222 7.49 21.28 14.89
N ALA A 223 7.14 22.04 15.92
CA ALA A 223 7.99 23.09 16.46
C ALA A 223 9.20 22.57 17.25
N GLU A 224 9.06 21.48 18.00
CA GLU A 224 10.08 20.91 18.89
C GLU A 224 10.94 19.86 18.19
N ASP A 225 10.30 18.93 17.48
CA ASP A 225 10.95 17.75 16.92
C ASP A 225 11.50 18.05 15.52
N LEU A 226 10.90 19.01 14.82
CA LEU A 226 11.20 19.30 13.41
C LEU A 226 11.63 20.76 13.15
N PRO A 227 12.48 21.40 13.99
CA PRO A 227 12.83 22.81 13.82
C PRO A 227 13.49 23.11 12.47
N ALA A 228 14.21 22.13 11.89
CA ALA A 228 14.83 22.25 10.58
C ALA A 228 13.82 22.29 9.41
N LEU A 229 12.69 21.59 9.53
CA LEU A 229 11.62 21.65 8.52
C LEU A 229 10.91 23.00 8.52
N THR A 230 10.93 23.65 9.69
CA THR A 230 10.30 24.96 9.94
C THR A 230 11.28 26.14 9.76
N ALA A 231 12.54 25.86 9.42
CA ALA A 231 13.59 26.88 9.30
C ALA A 231 13.60 27.63 7.95
N GLY A 232 12.72 27.24 7.00
CA GLY A 232 12.56 27.88 5.70
C GLY A 232 11.58 29.06 5.71
N PRO A 233 11.30 29.66 4.54
CA PRO A 233 10.21 30.64 4.41
C PRO A 233 8.87 29.96 4.72
N VAL A 234 8.40 30.15 5.95
CA VAL A 234 7.05 29.76 6.37
C VAL A 234 6.08 30.81 5.85
N ASP A 235 4.88 30.38 5.43
CA ASP A 235 3.79 31.32 5.20
C ASP A 235 3.61 32.18 6.46
N PRO A 236 3.43 33.51 6.36
CA PRO A 236 3.30 34.37 7.53
C PRO A 236 2.14 33.98 8.47
N ARG A 237 1.18 33.18 7.98
CA ARG A 237 0.07 32.63 8.76
C ARG A 237 0.44 31.39 9.57
N GLY A 238 1.53 30.70 9.24
CA GLY A 238 1.96 29.46 9.87
C GLY A 238 2.16 28.31 8.88
N VAL A 239 2.10 27.07 9.38
CA VAL A 239 2.18 25.88 8.52
C VAL A 239 0.78 25.47 8.10
N LEU A 240 0.57 25.31 6.80
CA LEU A 240 -0.72 24.90 6.24
C LEU A 240 -0.98 23.43 6.56
N ALA A 241 -2.19 23.12 7.04
CA ALA A 241 -2.64 21.79 7.36
C ALA A 241 -4.10 21.58 6.90
N CYS A 242 -4.45 20.33 6.61
CA CYS A 242 -5.78 19.89 6.18
C CYS A 242 -6.01 18.42 6.55
N SER A 243 -7.23 17.93 6.37
CA SER A 243 -7.54 16.52 6.64
C SER A 243 -7.02 15.61 5.52
N THR A 244 -6.75 14.34 5.82
CA THR A 244 -6.51 13.31 4.80
C THR A 244 -7.65 13.20 3.79
N SER A 245 -8.89 13.51 4.17
CA SER A 245 -10.02 13.57 3.22
C SER A 245 -9.86 14.65 2.15
N ASP A 246 -8.93 15.59 2.33
CA ASP A 246 -8.66 16.67 1.37
C ASP A 246 -7.56 16.32 0.36
N LEU A 247 -6.97 15.11 0.43
CA LEU A 247 -5.88 14.68 -0.47
C LEU A 247 -6.27 14.72 -1.95
N ASP A 248 -7.50 14.34 -2.30
CA ASP A 248 -7.99 14.41 -3.68
C ASP A 248 -7.99 15.85 -4.22
N ALA A 249 -8.29 16.83 -3.36
CA ALA A 249 -8.24 18.24 -3.75
C ALA A 249 -6.79 18.72 -3.95
N LEU A 250 -5.81 18.08 -3.30
CA LEU A 250 -4.39 18.38 -3.44
C LEU A 250 -3.74 17.65 -4.61
N ALA A 251 -4.33 16.58 -5.15
CA ALA A 251 -3.76 15.75 -6.22
C ALA A 251 -3.41 16.56 -7.49
N GLU A 252 -4.20 17.59 -7.79
CA GLU A 252 -3.98 18.46 -8.95
C GLU A 252 -3.06 19.65 -8.66
N ALA A 253 -2.78 19.95 -7.38
CA ALA A 253 -1.91 21.05 -7.03
C ALA A 253 -0.47 20.75 -7.46
N ARG A 254 0.17 21.72 -8.13
CA ARG A 254 1.57 21.67 -8.52
C ARG A 254 2.42 22.65 -7.71
N THR A 255 1.78 23.59 -7.01
CA THR A 255 2.43 24.61 -6.18
C THR A 255 1.71 24.79 -4.85
N TYR A 256 2.37 25.42 -3.88
CA TYR A 256 1.77 25.77 -2.59
C TYR A 256 0.54 26.66 -2.74
N ASP A 257 0.59 27.66 -3.64
CA ASP A 257 -0.50 28.60 -3.81
C ASP A 257 -1.73 27.93 -4.46
N GLU A 258 -1.50 26.97 -5.38
CA GLU A 258 -2.57 26.14 -5.94
C GLU A 258 -3.17 25.20 -4.88
N ALA A 259 -2.34 24.57 -4.03
CA ALA A 259 -2.80 23.75 -2.92
C ALA A 259 -3.66 24.56 -1.95
N LEU A 260 -3.20 25.76 -1.58
CA LEU A 260 -3.96 26.69 -0.75
C LEU A 260 -5.29 27.08 -1.39
N GLN A 261 -5.29 27.38 -2.69
CA GLN A 261 -6.51 27.71 -3.42
C GLN A 261 -7.49 26.53 -3.49
N ALA A 262 -6.98 25.31 -3.68
CA ALA A 262 -7.80 24.09 -3.73
C ALA A 262 -8.43 23.76 -2.37
N LEU A 263 -7.69 23.97 -1.28
CA LEU A 263 -8.21 23.76 0.07
C LEU A 263 -9.24 24.82 0.47
N GLY A 264 -9.03 26.09 0.08
CA GLY A 264 -9.96 27.19 0.38
C GLY A 264 -10.15 27.36 1.89
N ASP A 265 -11.42 27.36 2.34
CA ASP A 265 -11.77 27.53 3.75
C ASP A 265 -11.46 26.30 4.63
N ARG A 266 -11.07 25.17 4.02
CA ARG A 266 -10.66 23.95 4.74
C ARG A 266 -9.21 24.03 5.23
N ALA A 267 -8.43 24.96 4.70
CA ALA A 267 -7.06 25.21 5.10
C ALA A 267 -6.98 25.71 6.55
N VAL A 268 -6.26 24.98 7.40
CA VAL A 268 -5.90 25.42 8.75
C VAL A 268 -4.44 25.83 8.76
N PHE A 269 -4.10 26.88 9.50
CA PHE A 269 -2.71 27.28 9.71
C PHE A 269 -2.29 27.00 11.14
N LEU A 270 -1.26 26.16 11.29
CA LEU A 270 -0.63 25.84 12.57
C LEU A 270 0.37 26.93 12.94
N ASP A 271 0.10 27.66 14.02
CA ASP A 271 1.00 28.69 14.54
C ASP A 271 2.09 28.07 15.41
N LEU A 272 3.21 27.74 14.78
CA LEU A 272 4.36 27.15 15.46
C LEU A 272 5.01 28.10 16.49
N ALA A 273 4.90 29.41 16.29
CA ALA A 273 5.47 30.38 17.22
C ALA A 273 4.64 30.43 18.51
N ALA A 274 3.31 30.42 18.38
CA ALA A 274 2.41 30.29 19.51
C ALA A 274 2.63 28.96 20.25
N ALA A 275 2.76 27.85 19.53
CA ALA A 275 3.03 26.54 20.14
C ALA A 275 4.34 26.52 20.94
N ARG A 276 5.43 27.12 20.42
CA ARG A 276 6.71 27.25 21.16
C ARG A 276 6.59 28.08 22.42
N ALA A 277 5.72 29.09 22.39
CA ALA A 277 5.50 30.03 23.50
C ALA A 277 4.56 29.50 24.58
N LEU A 278 3.96 28.31 24.40
CA LEU A 278 3.12 27.69 25.42
C LEU A 278 3.89 27.47 26.73
N PRO A 279 3.24 27.63 27.91
CA PRO A 279 3.86 27.27 29.19
C PRO A 279 4.26 25.78 29.22
N GLU A 280 5.38 25.45 29.88
CA GLU A 280 5.88 24.06 29.95
C GLU A 280 4.85 23.07 30.54
N ALA A 281 3.99 23.53 31.45
CA ALA A 281 2.89 22.70 31.98
C ALA A 281 1.87 22.32 30.89
N GLU A 282 1.57 23.24 29.96
CA GLU A 282 0.66 22.97 28.86
C GLU A 282 1.31 22.08 27.81
N LYS A 283 2.59 22.31 27.51
CA LYS A 283 3.36 21.41 26.64
C LYS A 283 3.41 19.99 27.18
N ALA A 284 3.64 19.82 28.49
CA ALA A 284 3.62 18.52 29.13
C ALA A 284 2.25 17.83 29.01
N ARG A 285 1.16 18.58 29.19
CA ARG A 285 -0.21 18.06 29.00
C ARG A 285 -0.47 17.62 27.56
N LEU A 286 -0.04 18.42 26.58
CA LEU A 286 -0.19 18.06 25.17
C LEU A 286 0.63 16.81 24.83
N ARG A 287 1.87 16.70 25.32
CA ARG A 287 2.70 15.50 25.10
C ARG A 287 2.05 14.24 25.68
N SER A 288 1.49 14.30 26.89
CA SER A 288 0.83 13.13 27.49
C SER A 288 -0.41 12.68 26.70
N LEU A 289 -1.16 13.62 26.11
CA LEU A 289 -2.30 13.27 25.25
C LEU A 289 -1.88 12.52 23.98
N GLY A 290 -0.68 12.77 23.47
CA GLY A 290 -0.14 12.06 22.30
C GLY A 290 0.51 10.72 22.61
N GLU A 291 0.67 10.34 23.88
CA GLU A 291 1.18 9.02 24.30
C GLU A 291 0.05 8.03 24.63
N GLU A 292 -1.19 8.52 24.79
CA GLU A 292 -2.35 7.73 25.20
C GLU A 292 -3.26 7.29 24.04
N GLY A 293 -3.06 7.84 22.83
CA GLY A 293 -3.81 7.52 21.60
C GLY A 293 -2.94 6.83 20.58
#